data_AF-A0A836X562-F1
#
_entry.id   AF-A0A836X562-F1
#
_cell.length_a   1.000
_cell.length_b   1.000
_cell.length_c   1.000
_cell.angle_alpha   90.00
_cell.angle_beta   90.00
_cell.angle_gamma   90.00
#
_symmetry.space_group_name_H-M   'P 1'
#
loop_
_entity.id
_entity.type
_entity.pdbx_description
1 polymer ?
#
loop_
_entity_poly.entity_id
_entity_poly.type
_entity_poly.pdbx_seq_one_letter_code
_entity_poly.pdbx_strand_id
1 'polypeptide(L)'
;AMRFVSRSHREGPLGSVFKDDQGDLLEQFPNLTSVLELSPPLHYQPGDCTVHHGYTVHGGPANSTDKPRWSYLFSYAPADTRYWNGTADNWGSERKRLGDADNPIVLEPFGD
;
A
#
# COMPACT_ATOMS: atom_id res chain seq x y z
N ALA A 1 -11.37 11.44 2.16
CA ALA A 1 -11.94 10.13 2.47
C ALA A 1 -11.14 9.07 1.72
N MET A 2 -10.98 7.89 2.29
CA MET A 2 -10.38 6.73 1.61
C MET A 2 -11.45 5.67 1.37
N ARG A 3 -11.23 4.83 0.37
CA ARG A 3 -12.01 3.62 0.11
C ARG A 3 -11.05 2.47 -0.13
N PHE A 4 -11.49 1.28 0.22
CA PHE A 4 -10.69 0.06 0.15
C PHE A 4 -11.51 -1.03 -0.51
N VAL A 5 -10.90 -1.80 -1.41
CA VAL A 5 -11.49 -3.05 -1.89
C VAL A 5 -11.22 -4.13 -0.83
N SER A 6 -12.27 -4.52 -0.11
CA SER A 6 -12.20 -5.49 0.98
C SER A 6 -11.55 -6.79 0.52
N ARG A 7 -10.56 -7.26 1.28
CA ARG A 7 -9.82 -8.52 1.04
C ARG A 7 -8.97 -8.58 -0.24
N SER A 8 -8.87 -7.50 -1.02
CA SER A 8 -8.06 -7.45 -2.26
C SER A 8 -6.57 -7.81 -2.06
N HIS A 9 -6.03 -7.65 -0.85
CA HIS A 9 -4.68 -8.09 -0.54
C HIS A 9 -4.41 -9.59 -0.75
N ARG A 10 -5.46 -10.41 -0.88
CA ARG A 10 -5.37 -11.85 -1.13
C ARG A 10 -5.24 -12.21 -2.61
N GLU A 11 -5.47 -11.25 -3.51
CA GLU A 11 -5.30 -11.44 -4.96
C GLU A 11 -3.82 -11.49 -5.38
N GLY A 12 -2.91 -11.08 -4.49
CA GLY A 12 -1.47 -11.03 -4.77
C GLY A 12 -1.07 -9.81 -5.60
N PRO A 13 0.16 -9.80 -6.15
CA PRO A 13 0.65 -8.68 -6.94
C PRO A 13 -0.08 -8.60 -8.30
N LEU A 14 -0.78 -7.49 -8.54
CA LEU A 14 -1.52 -7.22 -9.79
C LEU A 14 -0.66 -6.65 -10.92
N GLY A 15 0.67 -6.58 -10.74
CA GLY A 15 1.59 -5.97 -11.71
C GLY A 15 1.61 -4.44 -11.69
N SER A 16 2.16 -3.83 -12.74
CA SER A 16 2.32 -2.38 -12.86
C SER A 16 1.25 -1.80 -13.78
N VAL A 17 0.16 -1.32 -13.19
CA VAL A 17 -0.99 -0.68 -13.87
C VAL A 17 -0.79 0.81 -14.20
N PHE A 18 0.39 1.38 -13.95
CA PHE A 18 0.57 2.84 -13.94
C PHE A 18 1.08 3.45 -15.26
N LYS A 19 1.25 2.66 -16.33
CA LYS A 19 1.96 3.11 -17.55
C LYS A 19 1.48 2.48 -18.86
N ASP A 20 0.25 2.00 -18.92
CA ASP A 20 -0.34 1.52 -20.16
C ASP A 20 -1.56 2.36 -20.55
N ASP A 21 -1.93 2.29 -21.82
CA ASP A 21 -3.12 2.92 -22.39
C ASP A 21 -4.40 2.12 -22.11
N GLN A 22 -4.34 1.20 -21.15
CA GLN A 22 -5.38 0.20 -20.85
C GLN A 22 -6.35 0.65 -19.75
N GLY A 23 -6.24 1.90 -19.28
CA GLY A 23 -7.14 2.47 -18.27
C GLY A 23 -6.61 2.35 -16.84
N ASP A 24 -7.45 2.64 -15.85
CA ASP A 24 -7.09 2.52 -14.44
C ASP A 24 -7.09 1.08 -13.92
N LEU A 25 -6.61 0.86 -12.69
CA LEU A 25 -6.52 -0.46 -12.08
C LEU A 25 -7.88 -1.19 -12.04
N LEU A 26 -8.98 -0.49 -11.75
CA LEU A 26 -10.31 -1.09 -11.65
C LEU A 26 -10.94 -1.34 -13.02
N GLU A 27 -10.56 -0.56 -14.04
CA GLU A 27 -10.90 -0.81 -15.44
C GLU A 27 -10.19 -2.06 -15.96
N GLN A 28 -8.90 -2.23 -15.63
CA GLN A 28 -8.10 -3.40 -16.02
C GLN A 28 -8.48 -4.67 -15.25
N PHE A 29 -8.88 -4.54 -13.99
CA PHE A 29 -9.26 -5.66 -13.11
C PHE A 29 -10.68 -5.49 -12.54
N PRO A 30 -11.72 -5.54 -13.39
CA PRO A 30 -13.10 -5.26 -12.97
C PRO A 30 -13.64 -6.24 -11.92
N ASN A 31 -13.09 -7.45 -11.87
CA ASN A 31 -13.44 -8.45 -10.86
C ASN A 31 -13.16 -7.98 -9.43
N LEU A 32 -12.24 -7.04 -9.24
CA LEU A 32 -11.94 -6.49 -7.92
C LEU A 32 -13.14 -5.79 -7.29
N THR A 33 -14.05 -5.23 -8.06
CA THR A 33 -15.25 -4.58 -7.51
C THR A 33 -16.55 -5.30 -7.87
N SER A 34 -16.54 -6.20 -8.85
CA SER A 34 -17.71 -7.05 -9.12
C SER A 34 -17.80 -8.26 -8.18
N VAL A 35 -16.66 -8.75 -7.66
CA VAL A 35 -16.60 -9.90 -6.74
C VAL A 35 -16.32 -9.48 -5.30
N LEU A 36 -15.43 -8.50 -5.11
CA LEU A 36 -15.08 -8.01 -3.78
C LEU A 36 -15.83 -6.72 -3.46
N GLU A 37 -16.10 -6.52 -2.18
CA GLU A 37 -16.81 -5.34 -1.70
C GLU A 37 -15.88 -4.11 -1.73
N LEU A 38 -16.34 -3.03 -2.35
CA LEU A 38 -15.73 -1.72 -2.19
C LEU A 38 -16.33 -1.02 -0.97
N SER A 39 -15.49 -0.68 0.01
CA SER A 39 -15.94 -0.05 1.25
C SER A 39 -16.74 1.24 1.00
N PRO A 40 -17.64 1.62 1.91
CA PRO A 40 -18.08 2.99 2.03
C PRO A 40 -16.89 3.96 2.15
N PRO A 41 -17.05 5.25 1.84
CA PRO A 41 -16.03 6.25 2.12
C PRO A 41 -15.73 6.34 3.62
N LEU A 42 -14.46 6.15 4.00
CA LEU A 42 -13.98 6.42 5.35
C LEU A 42 -13.62 7.90 5.47
N HIS A 43 -14.31 8.60 6.35
CA HIS A 43 -14.07 10.00 6.70
C HIS A 43 -13.29 10.07 8.02
N TYR A 44 -12.32 10.98 8.07
CA TYR A 44 -11.36 11.10 9.17
C TYR A 44 -11.48 12.47 9.81
N GLN A 45 -11.40 12.50 11.14
CA GLN A 45 -11.03 13.71 11.87
C GLN A 45 -9.50 13.87 11.89
N PRO A 46 -8.98 15.08 12.13
CA PRO A 46 -7.56 15.27 12.37
C PRO A 46 -7.06 14.36 13.51
N GLY A 47 -6.07 13.52 13.22
CA GLY A 47 -5.51 12.54 14.16
C GLY A 47 -6.00 11.10 13.94
N ASP A 48 -7.12 10.89 13.24
CA ASP A 48 -7.54 9.54 12.87
C ASP A 48 -6.58 8.92 11.85
N CYS A 49 -6.43 7.61 11.91
CA CYS A 49 -5.61 6.86 10.96
C CYS A 49 -6.31 5.58 10.48
N THR A 50 -5.86 5.09 9.34
CA THR A 50 -6.14 3.73 8.88
C THR A 50 -4.85 3.02 8.54
N VAL A 51 -4.85 1.71 8.72
CA VAL A 51 -3.77 0.82 8.30
C VAL A 51 -4.32 -0.10 7.23
N HIS A 52 -3.55 -0.33 6.17
CA HIS A 52 -3.88 -1.30 5.14
C HIS A 52 -2.66 -2.13 4.77
N HIS A 53 -2.90 -3.34 4.28
CA HIS A 53 -1.84 -4.21 3.77
C HIS A 53 -1.23 -3.63 2.48
N GLY A 54 0.03 -3.97 2.18
CA GLY A 54 0.75 -3.47 0.98
C GLY A 54 0.11 -3.88 -0.36
N TYR A 55 -0.75 -4.90 -0.36
CA TYR A 55 -1.52 -5.35 -1.53
C TYR A 55 -3.01 -4.96 -1.50
N THR A 56 -3.48 -4.23 -0.48
CA THR A 56 -4.87 -3.78 -0.48
C THR A 56 -5.05 -2.71 -1.55
N VAL A 57 -5.96 -2.92 -2.50
CA VAL A 57 -6.39 -1.89 -3.46
C VAL A 57 -7.17 -0.82 -2.72
N HIS A 58 -6.74 0.42 -2.87
CA HIS A 58 -7.29 1.57 -2.17
C HIS A 58 -7.17 2.85 -2.99
N GLY A 59 -8.01 3.83 -2.67
CA GLY A 59 -7.98 5.13 -3.33
C GLY A 59 -8.82 6.16 -2.58
N GLY A 60 -8.58 7.43 -2.90
CA GLY A 60 -9.38 8.54 -2.41
C GLY A 60 -9.93 9.35 -3.58
N PRO A 61 -11.11 9.97 -3.45
CA PRO A 61 -11.62 10.86 -4.47
C PRO A 61 -10.76 12.12 -4.56
N ALA A 62 -10.88 12.80 -5.70
CA ALA A 62 -10.36 14.14 -5.89
C ALA A 62 -10.81 15.09 -4.76
N ASN A 63 -9.97 16.07 -4.43
CA ASN A 63 -10.34 17.10 -3.46
C ASN A 63 -11.21 18.17 -4.16
N SER A 64 -12.51 18.15 -3.91
CA SER A 64 -13.47 19.11 -4.48
C SER A 64 -13.71 20.33 -3.59
N THR A 65 -12.86 20.56 -2.59
CA THR A 65 -12.96 21.70 -1.66
C THR A 65 -11.91 22.76 -1.96
N ASP A 66 -12.07 23.94 -1.39
CA ASP A 66 -11.12 25.06 -1.45
C ASP A 66 -9.97 24.94 -0.43
N LYS A 67 -9.98 23.90 0.41
CA LYS A 67 -8.98 23.67 1.45
C LYS A 67 -8.05 22.51 1.08
N PRO A 68 -6.74 22.60 1.36
CA PRO A 68 -5.84 21.48 1.13
C PRO A 68 -6.17 20.31 2.05
N ARG A 69 -6.03 19.08 1.52
CA ARG A 69 -6.16 17.84 2.29
C ARG A 69 -4.78 17.26 2.55
N TRP A 70 -4.27 17.45 3.76
CA TRP A 70 -2.98 16.90 4.20
C TRP A 70 -3.16 15.54 4.86
N SER A 71 -2.21 14.64 4.60
CA SER A 71 -2.10 13.34 5.26
C SER A 71 -0.63 12.99 5.43
N TYR A 72 -0.29 12.30 6.53
CA TYR A 72 1.03 11.76 6.75
C TYR A 72 0.99 10.24 6.54
N LEU A 73 1.86 9.72 5.67
CA LEU A 73 1.91 8.31 5.31
C LEU A 73 3.31 7.78 5.61
N PHE A 74 3.37 6.63 6.25
CA PHE A 74 4.58 5.85 6.46
C PHE A 74 4.24 4.36 6.32
N SER A 75 5.24 3.56 5.98
CA SER A 75 5.07 2.12 5.78
C SER A 75 5.94 1.36 6.79
N TYR A 76 5.39 0.28 7.31
CA TYR A 76 6.16 -0.71 8.05
C TYR A 76 6.48 -1.89 7.15
N ALA A 77 7.71 -2.38 7.23
CA ALA A 77 8.15 -3.60 6.58
C ALA A 77 8.65 -4.58 7.65
N PRO A 78 8.60 -5.90 7.40
CA PRO A 78 9.26 -6.88 8.26
C PRO A 78 10.72 -6.50 8.54
N ALA A 79 11.22 -6.72 9.75
CA ALA A 79 12.59 -6.35 10.14
C ALA A 79 13.66 -7.08 9.32
N ASP A 80 13.32 -8.23 8.75
CA ASP A 80 14.16 -9.01 7.86
C ASP A 80 13.98 -8.64 6.37
N THR A 81 13.23 -7.57 6.06
CA THR A 81 13.11 -7.05 4.69
C THR A 81 14.49 -6.71 4.14
N ARG A 82 14.64 -6.95 2.84
CA ARG A 82 15.85 -6.72 2.09
C ARG A 82 15.55 -5.88 0.88
N TYR A 83 16.53 -5.07 0.48
CA TYR A 83 16.44 -4.34 -0.77
C TYR A 83 16.31 -5.30 -1.97
N TRP A 84 15.39 -4.98 -2.87
CA TRP A 84 15.27 -5.56 -4.21
C TRP A 84 15.06 -4.43 -5.21
N ASN A 85 15.86 -4.40 -6.27
CA ASN A 85 15.81 -3.39 -7.31
C ASN A 85 14.75 -3.65 -8.41
N GLY A 86 13.90 -4.68 -8.26
CA GLY A 86 12.83 -5.02 -9.22
C GLY A 86 13.29 -5.81 -10.46
N THR A 87 14.56 -6.21 -10.57
CA THR A 87 15.05 -7.05 -11.66
C THR A 87 14.99 -8.54 -11.26
N ALA A 88 14.44 -9.39 -12.12
CA ALA A 88 14.36 -10.84 -11.88
C ALA A 88 15.75 -11.50 -11.77
N ASP A 89 16.74 -11.03 -12.53
CA ASP A 89 18.12 -11.52 -12.53
C ASP A 89 18.82 -11.39 -11.16
N ASN A 90 18.33 -10.50 -10.31
CA ASN A 90 18.86 -10.25 -8.97
C ASN A 90 18.09 -11.01 -7.88
N TRP A 91 17.19 -11.94 -8.25
CA TRP A 91 16.47 -12.76 -7.30
C TRP A 91 17.43 -13.68 -6.53
N GLY A 92 17.83 -13.24 -5.33
CA GLY A 92 18.78 -13.96 -4.47
C GLY A 92 20.21 -13.42 -4.47
N SER A 93 20.50 -12.31 -5.18
CA SER A 93 21.78 -11.60 -5.06
C SER A 93 21.93 -10.93 -3.69
N GLU A 94 23.11 -10.38 -3.38
CA GLU A 94 23.37 -9.72 -2.10
C GLU A 94 22.27 -8.71 -1.74
N ARG A 95 21.59 -9.02 -0.65
CA ARG A 95 20.41 -8.33 -0.16
C ARG A 95 20.86 -7.40 0.97
N LYS A 96 21.07 -6.12 0.68
CA LYS A 96 21.37 -5.11 1.72
C LYS A 96 20.25 -5.15 2.76
N ARG A 97 20.62 -5.30 4.04
CA ARG A 97 19.66 -5.21 5.15
C ARG A 97 19.07 -3.80 5.17
N LEU A 98 17.76 -3.72 5.37
CA LEU A 98 17.08 -2.44 5.62
C LEU A 98 17.09 -2.06 7.11
N GLY A 99 17.87 -2.71 7.98
CA GLY A 99 18.02 -2.31 9.38
C GLY A 99 19.27 -1.44 9.54
N ASP A 100 19.08 -0.13 9.72
CA ASP A 100 20.10 0.92 9.85
C ASP A 100 19.47 2.07 10.68
N ALA A 101 20.24 3.04 11.18
CA ALA A 101 19.75 4.31 11.70
C ALA A 101 18.72 5.00 10.78
N ASP A 102 18.86 4.85 9.46
CA ASP A 102 17.91 5.40 8.47
C ASP A 102 16.59 4.62 8.37
N ASN A 103 16.51 3.41 8.94
CA ASN A 103 15.35 2.53 8.92
C ASN A 103 15.20 1.85 10.29
N PRO A 104 14.76 2.61 11.30
CA PRO A 104 14.76 2.13 12.69
C PRO A 104 13.77 0.99 12.89
N ILE A 105 14.14 0.03 13.74
CA ILE A 105 13.24 -1.02 14.21
C ILE A 105 12.28 -0.40 15.23
N VAL A 106 10.98 -0.60 15.02
CA VAL A 106 9.90 0.09 15.77
C VAL A 106 9.76 -0.43 17.20
N LEU A 107 10.12 -1.69 17.44
CA LEU A 107 10.07 -2.34 18.75
C LEU A 107 11.36 -3.12 18.95
N GLU A 108 12.08 -2.87 20.05
CA GLU A 108 13.08 -3.84 20.51
C GLU A 108 12.35 -5.16 20.81
N PRO A 109 12.94 -6.33 20.49
CA PRO A 109 12.30 -7.61 20.82
C PRO A 109 11.94 -7.59 22.31
N PHE A 110 10.70 -7.95 22.62
CA PHE A 110 10.28 -8.16 24.01
C PHE A 110 11.33 -9.05 24.66
N GLY A 111 12.01 -8.55 25.69
CA GLY A 111 12.97 -9.35 26.43
C GLY A 111 12.25 -10.58 26.98
N ASP A 112 12.75 -11.76 26.63
CA ASP A 112 12.37 -13.02 27.26
C ASP A 112 12.70 -13.00 28.78
#